data_AF-K1U292-F1
#
_entry.id   AF-K1U292-F1
#
_cell.length_a   1.000
_cell.length_b   1.000
_cell.length_c   1.000
_cell.angle_alpha   90.00
_cell.angle_beta   90.00
_cell.angle_gamma   90.00
#
_symmetry.space_group_name_H-M   'P 1'
#
loop_
_entity.id
_entity.type
_entity.pdbx_description
1 polymer ?
#
loop_
_entity_poly.entity_id
_entity_poly.type
_entity_poly.pdbx_seq_one_letter_code
_entity_poly.pdbx_strand_id
1 'polypeptide(L)'
;MTSFLGRVNYNYNDLYYAGVSYRRDGSSRMARENRWGSFWSVSGAWRFGAEKFMDSIKDILSDGKIRVSYGVNGTLPSGLYSYMNLYKYGEYYNGSNGMGIIGVANKDLKWEQNKAWNFGLDLTFLNRISVTLDYYVRNTSNLIMNRPISMIPGYYDESSLLATMAQNVGSMRNQGIEVTISSTNIQKKDFLWTTSLNFGHNSNKVTELTGDDDKIISGALIHQVGKPYYSYYMYEYAGVDPETGKESYYINDGTENARKTTTNVAEANKTIVGHHEPTIEGGLSNFIKWKFIDFNFTLTYKLGGDSYDYATWLHDNGGTYALYGAIPSYYKLEDMWQKPGDNAKLPKFQAG
;
A
#
# COMPACT_ATOMS: atom_id res chain seq x y z
N MET A 1 -14.18 22.62 -5.22
CA MET A 1 -14.66 21.40 -5.91
C MET A 1 -16.15 21.58 -6.13
N THR A 2 -16.68 21.10 -7.25
CA THR A 2 -18.11 21.12 -7.55
C THR A 2 -18.51 19.71 -7.97
N SER A 3 -19.61 19.17 -7.47
CA SER A 3 -20.06 17.81 -7.75
C SER A 3 -21.56 17.79 -8.03
N PHE A 4 -21.97 17.00 -9.00
CA PHE A 4 -23.35 16.65 -9.26
C PHE A 4 -23.49 15.15 -9.10
N LEU A 5 -24.42 14.68 -8.28
CA LEU A 5 -24.62 13.27 -8.01
C LEU A 5 -26.10 12.90 -8.07
N GLY A 6 -26.36 11.68 -8.50
CA GLY A 6 -27.68 11.06 -8.48
C GLY A 6 -27.54 9.58 -8.14
N ARG A 7 -28.52 9.06 -7.40
CA ARG A 7 -28.58 7.64 -7.03
C ARG A 7 -30.03 7.17 -7.06
N VAL A 8 -30.23 6.01 -7.64
CA VAL A 8 -31.50 5.29 -7.64
C VAL A 8 -31.28 3.95 -6.98
N ASN A 9 -32.15 3.60 -6.03
CA ASN A 9 -32.18 2.27 -5.42
C ASN A 9 -33.57 1.68 -5.64
N TYR A 10 -33.62 0.38 -5.90
CA TYR A 10 -34.82 -0.38 -6.07
C TYR A 10 -34.77 -1.58 -5.13
N ASN A 11 -35.90 -1.84 -4.48
CA ASN A 11 -36.11 -2.99 -3.61
C ASN A 11 -37.40 -3.67 -4.07
N TYR A 12 -37.30 -4.95 -4.45
CA TYR A 12 -38.45 -5.79 -4.71
C TYR A 12 -38.62 -6.81 -3.59
N ASN A 13 -39.69 -6.62 -2.82
CA ASN A 13 -40.17 -7.53 -1.79
C ASN A 13 -39.14 -7.90 -0.71
N ASP A 14 -38.18 -7.01 -0.42
CA ASP A 14 -37.06 -7.24 0.50
C ASP A 14 -36.13 -8.42 0.13
N LEU A 15 -36.27 -8.95 -1.09
CA LEU A 15 -35.52 -10.07 -1.62
C LEU A 15 -34.44 -9.61 -2.61
N TYR A 16 -34.82 -8.71 -3.53
CA TYR A 16 -33.94 -8.27 -4.61
C TYR A 16 -33.69 -6.78 -4.51
N TYR A 17 -32.42 -6.41 -4.46
CA TYR A 17 -31.97 -5.04 -4.35
C TYR A 17 -31.17 -4.70 -5.60
N ALA A 18 -31.46 -3.55 -6.21
CA ALA A 18 -30.67 -2.99 -7.29
C ALA A 18 -30.34 -1.54 -6.96
N GLY A 19 -29.15 -1.10 -7.36
CA GLY A 19 -28.68 0.26 -7.14
C GLY A 19 -27.88 0.74 -8.34
N VAL A 20 -28.11 1.98 -8.73
CA VAL A 20 -27.30 2.69 -9.72
C VAL A 20 -26.96 4.06 -9.16
N SER A 21 -25.71 4.48 -9.29
CA SER A 21 -25.29 5.85 -8.99
C SER A 21 -24.47 6.42 -10.12
N TYR A 22 -24.60 7.73 -10.33
CA TYR A 22 -23.78 8.49 -11.26
C TYR A 22 -23.41 9.81 -10.60
N ARG A 23 -22.16 10.22 -10.78
CA ARG A 23 -21.65 11.51 -10.30
C ARG A 23 -20.69 12.11 -11.31
N ARG A 24 -20.67 13.44 -11.38
CA ARG A 24 -19.75 14.24 -12.19
C ARG A 24 -19.08 15.28 -11.31
N ASP A 25 -17.77 15.15 -11.14
CA ASP A 25 -16.97 15.95 -10.21
C ASP A 25 -16.00 16.86 -10.94
N GLY A 26 -15.97 18.13 -10.56
CA GLY A 26 -15.09 19.18 -11.06
C GLY A 26 -14.09 19.64 -9.99
N SER A 27 -12.79 19.63 -10.31
CA SER A 27 -11.73 20.09 -9.39
C SER A 27 -10.81 21.15 -10.00
N SER A 28 -10.55 22.23 -9.25
CA SER A 28 -9.58 23.26 -9.63
C SER A 28 -8.13 22.77 -9.64
N ARG A 29 -7.85 21.59 -9.06
CA ARG A 29 -6.53 20.94 -9.09
C ARG A 29 -6.14 20.39 -10.48
N MET A 30 -7.06 20.45 -11.42
CA MET A 30 -6.91 19.95 -12.78
C MET A 30 -7.05 21.12 -13.77
N ALA A 31 -6.38 20.99 -14.91
CA ALA A 31 -6.55 21.92 -16.03
C ALA A 31 -8.03 22.01 -16.44
N ARG A 32 -8.44 23.16 -16.98
CA ARG A 32 -9.86 23.43 -17.32
C ARG A 32 -10.46 22.34 -18.22
N GLU A 33 -9.69 21.83 -19.17
CA GLU A 33 -10.10 20.77 -20.12
C GLU A 33 -10.29 19.40 -19.43
N ASN A 34 -9.49 19.09 -18.41
CA ASN A 34 -9.52 17.82 -17.69
C ASN A 34 -10.20 17.91 -16.30
N ARG A 35 -10.86 19.04 -16.03
CA ARG A 35 -11.41 19.39 -14.71
C ARG A 35 -12.49 18.43 -14.23
N TRP A 36 -13.28 17.91 -15.16
CA TRP A 36 -14.47 17.13 -14.88
C TRP A 36 -14.22 15.63 -15.07
N GLY A 37 -14.41 14.85 -14.00
CA GLY A 37 -14.46 13.39 -14.03
C GLY A 37 -15.89 12.88 -13.92
N SER A 38 -16.19 11.75 -14.56
CA SER A 38 -17.50 11.07 -14.47
C SER A 38 -17.31 9.69 -13.86
N PHE A 39 -18.09 9.39 -12.84
CA PHE A 39 -17.94 8.21 -11.98
C PHE A 39 -19.32 7.60 -11.74
N TRP A 40 -19.39 6.30 -11.65
CA TRP A 40 -20.67 5.60 -11.56
C TRP A 40 -20.51 4.27 -10.84
N SER A 41 -21.62 3.73 -10.36
CA SER A 41 -21.66 2.37 -9.84
C SER A 41 -22.98 1.70 -10.13
N VAL A 42 -22.93 0.38 -10.24
CA VAL A 42 -24.09 -0.51 -10.30
C VAL A 42 -23.90 -1.58 -9.24
N SER A 43 -24.98 -1.91 -8.53
CA SER A 43 -24.97 -2.93 -7.48
C SER A 43 -26.24 -3.76 -7.54
N GLY A 44 -26.11 -5.04 -7.22
CA GLY A 44 -27.23 -5.95 -7.01
C GLY A 44 -27.03 -6.72 -5.70
N ALA A 45 -28.13 -7.05 -5.04
CA ALA A 45 -28.11 -8.01 -3.94
C ALA A 45 -29.35 -8.91 -3.96
N TRP A 46 -29.16 -10.15 -3.57
CA TRP A 46 -30.23 -11.13 -3.41
C TRP A 46 -30.18 -11.69 -2.00
N ARG A 47 -31.23 -11.43 -1.22
CA ARG A 47 -31.43 -11.96 0.13
C ARG A 47 -32.11 -13.32 0.05
N PHE A 48 -31.36 -14.32 -0.42
CA PHE A 48 -31.87 -15.68 -0.59
C PHE A 48 -32.37 -16.28 0.73
N GLY A 49 -31.83 -15.89 1.89
CA GLY A 49 -32.28 -16.40 3.21
C GLY A 49 -33.73 -16.06 3.56
N ALA A 50 -34.31 -15.04 2.91
CA ALA A 50 -35.71 -14.69 3.07
C ALA A 50 -36.66 -15.42 2.09
N GLU A 51 -36.13 -16.22 1.15
CA GLU A 51 -36.93 -17.00 0.21
C GLU A 51 -37.62 -18.19 0.89
N LYS A 52 -38.79 -18.58 0.35
CA LYS A 52 -39.60 -19.69 0.90
C LYS A 52 -38.86 -21.03 0.90
N PHE A 53 -38.00 -21.27 -0.09
CA PHE A 53 -37.24 -22.53 -0.16
C PHE A 53 -36.21 -22.67 0.96
N MET A 54 -35.86 -21.57 1.65
CA MET A 54 -34.94 -21.61 2.79
C MET A 54 -35.65 -21.94 4.10
N ASP A 55 -37.00 -21.92 4.14
CA ASP A 55 -37.79 -22.11 5.37
C ASP A 55 -37.40 -23.38 6.14
N SER A 56 -37.08 -24.47 5.44
CA SER A 56 -36.71 -25.74 6.05
C SER A 56 -35.36 -25.74 6.77
N ILE A 57 -34.50 -24.74 6.54
CA ILE A 57 -33.16 -24.65 7.14
C ILE A 57 -32.94 -23.38 7.98
N LYS A 58 -33.97 -22.55 8.16
CA LYS A 58 -33.90 -21.27 8.90
C LYS A 58 -33.47 -21.41 10.36
N ASP A 59 -33.75 -22.57 10.96
CA ASP A 59 -33.32 -22.89 12.32
C ASP A 59 -31.79 -22.93 12.45
N ILE A 60 -31.08 -23.24 11.37
CA ILE A 60 -29.61 -23.27 11.31
C ILE A 60 -29.08 -21.99 10.65
N LEU A 61 -29.52 -21.70 9.43
CA LEU A 61 -29.15 -20.52 8.65
C LEU A 61 -30.31 -19.53 8.64
N SER A 62 -30.27 -18.59 9.58
CA SER A 62 -31.35 -17.64 9.84
C SER A 62 -31.52 -16.56 8.78
N ASP A 63 -30.44 -16.15 8.12
CA ASP A 63 -30.49 -15.24 6.97
C ASP A 63 -29.28 -15.44 6.05
N GLY A 64 -29.42 -15.02 4.80
CA GLY A 64 -28.42 -15.17 3.77
C GLY A 64 -28.60 -14.13 2.67
N LYS A 65 -27.50 -13.47 2.28
CA LYS A 65 -27.51 -12.45 1.23
C LYS A 65 -26.23 -12.52 0.40
N ILE A 66 -26.39 -12.49 -0.92
CA ILE A 66 -25.27 -12.31 -1.85
C ILE A 66 -25.34 -10.87 -2.38
N ARG A 67 -24.18 -10.21 -2.46
CA ARG A 67 -24.00 -8.85 -2.97
C ARG A 67 -23.01 -8.87 -4.12
N VAL A 68 -23.27 -8.08 -5.15
CA VAL A 68 -22.30 -7.79 -6.21
C VAL A 68 -22.35 -6.31 -6.54
N SER A 69 -21.19 -5.71 -6.75
CA SER A 69 -21.11 -4.33 -7.23
C SER A 69 -19.94 -4.12 -8.14
N TYR A 70 -20.12 -3.19 -9.07
CA TYR A 70 -19.07 -2.63 -9.89
C TYR A 70 -19.16 -1.11 -9.87
N GLY A 71 -18.04 -0.44 -9.66
CA GLY A 71 -18.01 1.02 -9.65
C GLY A 71 -16.69 1.59 -10.13
N VAL A 72 -16.76 2.80 -10.66
CA VAL A 72 -15.62 3.61 -11.07
C VAL A 72 -15.56 4.83 -10.17
N ASN A 73 -14.45 5.02 -9.46
CA ASN A 73 -14.16 6.19 -8.62
C ASN A 73 -12.96 6.95 -9.16
N GLY A 74 -12.81 8.21 -8.75
CA GLY A 74 -11.71 9.07 -9.16
C GLY A 74 -10.86 9.55 -7.99
N THR A 75 -9.55 9.57 -8.18
CA THR A 75 -8.58 10.20 -7.28
C THR A 75 -7.98 11.44 -7.96
N LEU A 76 -7.79 12.50 -7.17
CA LEU A 76 -7.14 13.73 -7.61
C LEU A 76 -5.64 13.70 -7.34
N PRO A 77 -4.85 14.52 -8.05
CA PRO A 77 -3.48 14.79 -7.63
C PRO A 77 -3.47 15.36 -6.21
N SER A 78 -2.41 15.01 -5.46
CA SER A 78 -2.15 15.55 -4.13
C SER A 78 -1.87 17.07 -4.19
N GLY A 79 -1.07 17.49 -5.18
CA GLY A 79 -0.73 18.90 -5.41
C GLY A 79 -1.90 19.73 -5.92
N LEU A 80 -1.93 21.01 -5.52
CA LEU A 80 -3.01 21.94 -5.89
C LEU A 80 -2.89 22.45 -7.35
N TYR A 81 -1.67 22.56 -7.85
CA TYR A 81 -1.38 23.18 -9.15
C TYR A 81 -0.44 22.33 -10.00
N SER A 82 -0.48 21.00 -9.84
CA SER A 82 0.40 20.05 -10.53
C SER A 82 0.29 20.07 -12.07
N TYR A 83 -0.71 20.77 -12.61
CA TYR A 83 -0.88 20.98 -14.06
C TYR A 83 -0.30 22.31 -14.57
N MET A 84 0.22 23.16 -13.68
CA MET A 84 0.74 24.51 -14.00
C MET A 84 2.27 24.57 -13.89
N ASN A 85 2.87 25.51 -14.61
CA ASN A 85 4.24 25.93 -14.36
C ASN A 85 4.20 26.87 -13.17
N LEU A 86 4.98 26.58 -12.13
CA LEU A 86 5.05 27.39 -10.92
C LEU A 86 6.42 28.02 -10.79
N TYR A 87 6.43 29.22 -10.24
CA TYR A 87 7.64 29.96 -9.89
C TYR A 87 7.61 30.28 -8.40
N LYS A 88 8.77 30.20 -7.77
CA LYS A 88 9.00 30.62 -6.38
C LYS A 88 9.92 31.82 -6.37
N TYR A 89 9.60 32.78 -5.52
CA TYR A 89 10.42 33.96 -5.27
C TYR A 89 11.24 33.77 -4.00
N GLY A 90 12.37 34.47 -3.90
CA GLY A 90 13.30 34.35 -2.76
C GLY A 90 14.52 33.48 -3.05
N GLU A 91 14.68 33.04 -4.30
CA GLU A 91 15.94 32.49 -4.79
C GLU A 91 16.99 33.60 -4.84
N TYR A 92 18.22 33.32 -4.41
CA TYR A 92 19.31 34.28 -4.48
C TYR A 92 20.23 33.95 -5.66
N TYR A 93 20.37 34.90 -6.58
CA TYR A 93 21.30 34.79 -7.69
C TYR A 93 22.21 36.01 -7.73
N ASN A 94 23.52 35.78 -7.63
CA ASN A 94 24.55 36.83 -7.63
C ASN A 94 24.28 37.97 -6.63
N GLY A 95 23.88 37.61 -5.40
CA GLY A 95 23.59 38.58 -4.34
C GLY A 95 22.28 39.36 -4.50
N SER A 96 21.48 39.06 -5.51
CA SER A 96 20.17 39.68 -5.75
C SER A 96 19.04 38.67 -5.58
N ASN A 97 17.88 39.17 -5.13
CA ASN A 97 16.65 38.38 -5.10
C ASN A 97 16.22 38.06 -6.54
N GLY A 98 15.84 36.80 -6.76
CA GLY A 98 15.37 36.26 -8.02
C GLY A 98 14.18 35.33 -7.84
N MET A 99 13.83 34.66 -8.94
CA MET A 99 12.80 33.63 -8.96
C MET A 99 13.33 32.37 -9.62
N GLY A 100 12.83 31.21 -9.17
CA GLY A 100 13.13 29.89 -9.74
C GLY A 100 11.86 29.19 -10.19
N ILE A 101 11.97 28.34 -11.21
CA ILE A 101 10.90 27.42 -11.60
C ILE A 101 10.86 26.31 -10.54
N ILE A 102 9.68 26.04 -9.98
CA ILE A 102 9.47 25.00 -8.95
C ILE A 102 8.41 23.96 -9.34
N GLY A 103 7.99 23.94 -10.61
CA GLY A 103 7.10 22.91 -11.11
C GLY A 103 6.94 22.96 -12.62
N VAL A 104 6.84 21.78 -13.23
CA VAL A 104 6.61 21.62 -14.67
C VAL A 104 5.15 21.29 -14.93
N ALA A 105 4.53 22.04 -15.84
CA ALA A 105 3.13 21.92 -16.20
C ALA A 105 2.84 20.60 -16.92
N ASN A 106 1.79 19.93 -16.49
CA ASN A 106 1.12 18.92 -17.30
C ASN A 106 -0.37 19.25 -17.44
N LYS A 107 -0.73 19.94 -18.53
CA LYS A 107 -2.14 20.29 -18.81
C LYS A 107 -2.99 19.06 -19.15
N ASP A 108 -2.36 17.98 -19.57
CA ASP A 108 -3.00 16.71 -19.93
C ASP A 108 -3.24 15.79 -18.71
N LEU A 109 -2.91 16.26 -17.50
CA LEU A 109 -3.19 15.54 -16.26
C LEU A 109 -4.71 15.27 -16.14
N LYS A 110 -5.06 14.00 -15.97
CA LYS A 110 -6.41 13.44 -15.82
C LYS A 110 -6.60 12.82 -14.45
N TRP A 111 -7.86 12.56 -14.10
CA TRP A 111 -8.19 11.85 -12.87
C TRP A 111 -7.61 10.45 -12.91
N GLU A 112 -7.00 10.03 -11.81
CA GLU A 112 -6.72 8.62 -11.59
C GLU A 112 -8.05 7.88 -11.41
N GLN A 113 -8.25 6.80 -12.14
CA GLN A 113 -9.51 6.07 -12.16
C GLN A 113 -9.37 4.71 -11.51
N ASN A 114 -10.30 4.41 -10.64
CA ASN A 114 -10.33 3.20 -9.88
C ASN A 114 -11.59 2.40 -10.16
N LYS A 115 -11.43 1.20 -10.76
CA LYS A 115 -12.51 0.32 -11.17
C LYS A 115 -12.56 -0.86 -10.19
N ALA A 116 -13.58 -0.86 -9.33
CA ALA A 116 -13.73 -1.84 -8.26
C ALA A 116 -14.88 -2.81 -8.55
N TRP A 117 -14.57 -4.09 -8.57
CA TRP A 117 -15.53 -5.18 -8.42
C TRP A 117 -15.54 -5.61 -6.96
N ASN A 118 -16.73 -5.83 -6.39
CA ASN A 118 -16.89 -6.45 -5.09
C ASN A 118 -17.97 -7.53 -5.14
N PHE A 119 -17.66 -8.67 -4.52
CA PHE A 119 -18.55 -9.81 -4.33
C PHE A 119 -18.65 -10.07 -2.82
N GLY A 120 -19.85 -9.93 -2.27
CA GLY A 120 -20.12 -10.09 -0.86
C GLY A 120 -21.04 -11.28 -0.58
N LEU A 121 -20.80 -11.98 0.50
CA LEU A 121 -21.67 -13.01 1.06
C LEU A 121 -21.88 -12.71 2.53
N ASP A 122 -23.12 -12.47 2.92
CA ASP A 122 -23.53 -12.28 4.30
C ASP A 122 -24.38 -13.48 4.73
N LEU A 123 -24.01 -14.11 5.84
CA LEU A 123 -24.71 -15.25 6.41
C LEU A 123 -24.96 -15.00 7.90
N THR A 124 -26.13 -15.37 8.38
CA THR A 124 -26.43 -15.34 9.81
C THR A 124 -26.91 -16.72 10.25
N PHE A 125 -26.21 -17.31 11.22
CA PHE A 125 -26.52 -18.61 11.79
C PHE A 125 -27.10 -18.46 13.19
N LEU A 126 -28.13 -19.26 13.50
CA LEU A 126 -28.74 -19.36 14.83
C LEU A 126 -29.17 -17.99 15.42
N ASN A 127 -29.42 -16.99 14.57
CA ASN A 127 -29.62 -15.57 14.93
C ASN A 127 -28.52 -14.96 15.82
N ARG A 128 -27.33 -15.55 15.86
CA ARG A 128 -26.26 -15.18 16.80
C ARG A 128 -24.91 -14.99 16.16
N ILE A 129 -24.60 -15.76 15.10
CA ILE A 129 -23.30 -15.75 14.45
C ILE A 129 -23.49 -15.17 13.05
N SER A 130 -22.92 -14.01 12.80
CA SER A 130 -22.89 -13.38 11.47
C SER A 130 -21.52 -13.58 10.86
N VAL A 131 -21.49 -14.01 9.60
CA VAL A 131 -20.29 -14.16 8.79
C VAL A 131 -20.46 -13.31 7.54
N THR A 132 -19.52 -12.42 7.30
CA THR A 132 -19.45 -11.58 6.11
C THR A 132 -18.14 -11.88 5.41
N LEU A 133 -18.23 -12.30 4.14
CA LEU A 133 -17.09 -12.51 3.27
C LEU A 133 -17.20 -11.54 2.10
N ASP A 134 -16.17 -10.73 1.89
CA ASP A 134 -16.08 -9.82 0.75
C ASP A 134 -14.81 -10.16 -0.04
N TYR A 135 -14.98 -10.43 -1.34
CA TYR A 135 -13.89 -10.54 -2.30
C TYR A 135 -13.93 -9.34 -3.23
N TYR A 136 -12.79 -8.68 -3.43
CA TYR A 136 -12.71 -7.51 -4.29
C TYR A 136 -11.55 -7.57 -5.27
N VAL A 137 -11.76 -6.91 -6.41
CA VAL A 137 -10.71 -6.62 -7.39
C VAL A 137 -10.82 -5.16 -7.78
N ARG A 138 -9.77 -4.42 -7.49
CA ARG A 138 -9.65 -2.97 -7.66
C ARG A 138 -8.55 -2.68 -8.65
N ASN A 139 -8.91 -2.33 -9.88
CA ASN A 139 -7.96 -1.94 -10.92
C ASN A 139 -7.87 -0.41 -10.96
N THR A 140 -6.69 0.13 -10.67
CA THR A 140 -6.40 1.55 -10.79
C THR A 140 -5.66 1.81 -12.09
N SER A 141 -6.10 2.82 -12.83
CA SER A 141 -5.55 3.25 -14.12
C SER A 141 -5.34 4.76 -14.10
N ASN A 142 -4.44 5.24 -14.96
CA ASN A 142 -4.03 6.65 -14.97
C ASN A 142 -3.45 7.08 -13.61
N LEU A 143 -2.64 6.22 -12.98
CA LEU A 143 -2.02 6.52 -11.68
C LEU A 143 -1.29 7.85 -11.76
N ILE A 144 -1.51 8.73 -10.78
CA ILE A 144 -0.85 10.03 -10.76
C ILE A 144 0.48 9.90 -10.02
N MET A 145 1.58 9.96 -10.76
CA MET A 145 2.93 9.83 -10.22
C MET A 145 3.77 11.06 -10.55
N ASN A 146 4.64 11.46 -9.62
CA ASN A 146 5.70 12.43 -9.89
C ASN A 146 6.84 11.71 -10.61
N ARG A 147 6.80 11.71 -11.93
CA ARG A 147 7.81 11.03 -12.76
C ARG A 147 9.11 11.83 -12.77
N PRO A 148 10.27 11.22 -12.49
CA PRO A 148 11.57 11.84 -12.77
C PRO A 148 11.69 12.22 -14.24
N ILE A 149 12.10 13.45 -14.51
CA ILE A 149 12.37 13.98 -15.85
C ILE A 149 13.83 14.42 -15.94
N SER A 150 14.32 14.69 -17.16
CA SER A 150 15.66 15.23 -17.35
C SER A 150 15.85 16.55 -16.59
N MET A 151 16.97 16.68 -15.89
CA MET A 151 17.36 17.92 -15.20
C MET A 151 17.97 18.97 -16.14
N ILE A 152 18.25 18.61 -17.41
CA ILE A 152 18.82 19.52 -18.43
C ILE A 152 18.09 20.87 -18.53
N PRO A 153 16.75 20.95 -18.42
CA PRO A 153 16.02 22.23 -18.46
C PRO A 153 16.30 23.17 -17.26
N GLY A 154 17.05 22.73 -16.25
CA GLY A 154 17.44 23.56 -15.09
C GLY A 154 16.37 23.68 -14.01
N TYR A 155 15.38 22.79 -13.98
CA TYR A 155 14.39 22.67 -12.91
C TYR A 155 14.80 21.54 -11.97
N TYR A 156 14.69 21.78 -10.66
CA TYR A 156 14.74 20.76 -9.63
C TYR A 156 13.90 21.21 -8.43
N ASP A 157 13.26 20.27 -7.77
CA ASP A 157 12.63 20.52 -6.47
C ASP A 157 13.72 20.63 -5.40
N GLU A 158 13.74 21.70 -4.60
CA GLU A 158 14.81 21.92 -3.60
C GLU A 158 14.86 20.83 -2.52
N SER A 159 13.72 20.19 -2.22
CA SER A 159 13.63 19.20 -1.15
C SER A 159 14.14 17.82 -1.55
N SER A 160 13.99 17.46 -2.83
CA SER A 160 14.39 16.18 -3.38
C SER A 160 15.62 16.27 -4.30
N LEU A 161 15.99 17.47 -4.75
CA LEU A 161 16.97 17.75 -5.80
C LEU A 161 16.68 17.01 -7.11
N LEU A 162 15.42 16.59 -7.31
CA LEU A 162 14.97 15.88 -8.50
C LEU A 162 14.09 16.79 -9.35
N ALA A 163 14.26 16.70 -10.66
CA ALA A 163 13.30 17.23 -11.61
C ALA A 163 12.16 16.21 -11.74
N THR A 164 10.96 16.53 -11.25
CA THR A 164 9.78 15.65 -11.41
C THR A 164 8.58 16.35 -12.03
N MET A 165 7.77 15.61 -12.76
CA MET A 165 6.52 16.08 -13.35
C MET A 165 5.38 15.13 -13.02
N ALA A 166 4.27 15.68 -12.52
CA ALA A 166 3.06 14.89 -12.28
C ALA A 166 2.48 14.41 -13.60
N GLN A 167 2.37 13.10 -13.79
CA GLN A 167 1.81 12.48 -14.98
C GLN A 167 0.89 11.31 -14.63
N ASN A 168 -0.08 11.04 -15.49
CA ASN A 168 -0.84 9.80 -15.45
C ASN A 168 0.02 8.70 -16.06
N VAL A 169 0.66 7.89 -15.22
CA VAL A 169 1.60 6.85 -15.63
C VAL A 169 1.27 5.58 -14.89
N GLY A 170 1.02 4.52 -15.64
CA GLY A 170 0.88 3.19 -15.09
C GLY A 170 -0.51 2.84 -14.59
N SER A 171 -0.60 1.57 -14.21
CA SER A 171 -1.77 0.93 -13.65
C SER A 171 -1.36 -0.06 -12.57
N MET A 172 -2.25 -0.30 -11.62
CA MET A 172 -2.06 -1.30 -10.58
C MET A 172 -3.35 -2.05 -10.32
N ARG A 173 -3.22 -3.24 -9.76
CA ARG A 173 -4.33 -4.05 -9.27
C ARG A 173 -4.13 -4.33 -7.80
N ASN A 174 -5.17 -4.06 -7.02
CA ASN A 174 -5.37 -4.56 -5.67
C ASN A 174 -6.46 -5.64 -5.73
N GLN A 175 -6.24 -6.77 -5.08
CA GLN A 175 -7.28 -7.78 -4.90
C GLN A 175 -7.16 -8.40 -3.53
N GLY A 176 -8.29 -8.73 -2.92
CA GLY A 176 -8.27 -9.24 -1.57
C GLY A 176 -9.55 -9.93 -1.17
N ILE A 177 -9.43 -10.65 -0.06
CA ILE A 177 -10.55 -11.26 0.66
C ILE A 177 -10.56 -10.66 2.05
N GLU A 178 -11.74 -10.26 2.50
CA GLU A 178 -12.02 -9.81 3.85
C GLU A 178 -13.09 -10.71 4.45
N VAL A 179 -12.87 -11.15 5.68
CA VAL A 179 -13.80 -11.98 6.43
C VAL A 179 -14.05 -11.31 7.78
N THR A 180 -15.32 -11.14 8.12
CA THR A 180 -15.77 -10.73 9.44
C THR A 180 -16.67 -11.80 10.02
N ILE A 181 -16.39 -12.21 11.24
CA ILE A 181 -17.20 -13.14 12.02
C ILE A 181 -17.58 -12.44 13.32
N SER A 182 -18.87 -12.20 13.51
CA SER A 182 -19.41 -11.61 14.73
C SER A 182 -20.33 -12.60 15.41
N SER A 183 -20.20 -12.77 16.73
CA SER A 183 -20.99 -13.71 17.52
C SER A 183 -21.57 -13.04 18.76
N THR A 184 -22.85 -13.28 19.02
CA THR A 184 -23.46 -13.10 20.34
C THR A 184 -23.30 -14.39 21.13
N ASN A 185 -22.19 -14.50 21.85
CA ASN A 185 -21.82 -15.71 22.59
C ASN A 185 -22.82 -16.02 23.70
N ILE A 186 -23.16 -15.00 24.49
CA ILE A 186 -24.13 -15.10 25.59
C ILE A 186 -25.02 -13.87 25.58
N GLN A 187 -26.33 -14.08 25.64
CA GLN A 187 -27.33 -13.04 25.83
C GLN A 187 -28.31 -13.48 26.91
N LYS A 188 -28.17 -12.89 28.09
CA LYS A 188 -29.04 -13.06 29.27
C LYS A 188 -29.42 -11.67 29.79
N LYS A 189 -30.45 -11.60 30.65
CA LYS A 189 -30.95 -10.33 31.23
C LYS A 189 -29.85 -9.43 31.79
N ASP A 190 -28.92 -10.01 32.55
CA ASP A 190 -27.86 -9.28 33.25
C ASP A 190 -26.46 -9.51 32.66
N PHE A 191 -26.34 -10.28 31.57
CA PHE A 191 -25.04 -10.63 31.00
C PHE A 191 -25.10 -10.70 29.47
N LEU A 192 -24.27 -9.90 28.81
CA LEU A 192 -24.09 -9.89 27.36
C LEU A 192 -22.60 -10.08 27.06
N TRP A 193 -22.30 -11.00 26.15
CA TRP A 193 -20.95 -11.16 25.61
C TRP A 193 -21.04 -11.30 24.10
N THR A 194 -20.38 -10.38 23.40
CA THR A 194 -20.22 -10.41 21.95
C THR A 194 -18.74 -10.40 21.57
N THR A 195 -18.40 -11.15 20.54
CA THR A 195 -17.05 -11.19 19.95
C THR A 195 -17.16 -10.86 18.47
N SER A 196 -16.22 -10.08 17.94
CA SER A 196 -16.09 -9.83 16.51
C SER A 196 -14.63 -10.01 16.10
N LEU A 197 -14.40 -10.94 15.19
CA LEU A 197 -13.12 -11.18 14.55
C LEU A 197 -13.21 -10.69 13.10
N ASN A 198 -12.28 -9.86 12.67
CA ASN A 198 -12.09 -9.54 11.26
C ASN A 198 -10.66 -9.87 10.84
N PHE A 199 -10.50 -10.32 9.61
CA PHE A 199 -9.20 -10.50 8.99
C PHE A 199 -9.32 -10.42 7.47
N GLY A 200 -8.22 -10.07 6.82
CA GLY A 200 -8.15 -10.01 5.38
C GLY A 200 -6.73 -10.15 4.84
N HIS A 201 -6.68 -10.42 3.55
CA HIS A 201 -5.46 -10.42 2.76
C HIS A 201 -5.68 -9.55 1.53
N ASN A 202 -4.77 -8.60 1.29
CA ASN A 202 -4.72 -7.82 0.07
C ASN A 202 -3.39 -8.07 -0.63
N SER A 203 -3.45 -8.43 -1.91
CA SER A 203 -2.31 -8.43 -2.81
C SER A 203 -2.40 -7.24 -3.75
N ASN A 204 -1.34 -6.43 -3.78
CA ASN A 204 -1.16 -5.39 -4.77
C ASN A 204 -0.10 -5.78 -5.80
N LYS A 205 -0.30 -5.30 -7.03
CA LYS A 205 0.56 -5.58 -8.17
C LYS A 205 0.56 -4.41 -9.14
N VAL A 206 1.74 -3.95 -9.52
CA VAL A 206 1.91 -3.04 -10.66
C VAL A 206 1.60 -3.81 -11.94
N THR A 207 0.66 -3.30 -12.74
CA THR A 207 0.27 -3.92 -14.03
C THR A 207 0.89 -3.23 -15.22
N GLU A 208 1.25 -1.95 -15.08
CA GLU A 208 1.88 -1.14 -16.12
C GLU A 208 2.57 0.06 -15.46
N LEU A 209 3.64 0.58 -16.05
CA LEU A 209 4.28 1.84 -15.66
C LEU A 209 4.25 2.82 -16.83
N THR A 210 5.39 3.22 -17.37
CA THR A 210 5.48 3.99 -18.62
C THR A 210 5.56 2.99 -19.79
N GLY A 211 5.17 3.42 -20.99
CA GLY A 211 5.18 2.54 -22.18
C GLY A 211 6.54 1.91 -22.51
N ASP A 212 7.63 2.48 -21.99
CA ASP A 212 9.00 2.03 -22.25
C ASP A 212 9.74 1.52 -20.98
N ASP A 213 9.30 1.86 -19.76
CA ASP A 213 9.97 1.42 -18.52
C ASP A 213 9.16 0.31 -17.82
N ASP A 214 9.82 -0.82 -17.54
CA ASP A 214 9.25 -1.91 -16.75
C ASP A 214 9.48 -1.74 -15.24
N LYS A 215 10.32 -0.76 -14.84
CA LYS A 215 10.65 -0.45 -13.45
C LYS A 215 10.99 1.03 -13.22
N ILE A 216 10.63 1.53 -12.05
CA ILE A 216 11.05 2.84 -11.51
C ILE A 216 11.69 2.59 -10.14
N ILE A 217 12.95 2.98 -9.98
CA ILE A 217 13.71 2.81 -8.75
C ILE A 217 13.75 4.15 -8.01
N SER A 218 13.43 4.13 -6.72
CA SER A 218 13.50 5.30 -5.83
C SER A 218 14.16 4.91 -4.52
N GLY A 219 15.48 5.13 -4.45
CA GLY A 219 16.29 4.76 -3.29
C GLY A 219 16.27 3.25 -3.03
N ALA A 220 15.73 2.87 -1.88
CA ALA A 220 15.58 1.48 -1.43
C ALA A 220 14.31 0.78 -1.96
N LEU A 221 13.46 1.51 -2.68
CA LEU A 221 12.18 1.01 -3.19
C LEU A 221 12.20 0.88 -4.71
N ILE A 222 11.39 -0.05 -5.22
CA ILE A 222 11.14 -0.22 -6.65
C ILE A 222 9.65 -0.36 -6.91
N HIS A 223 9.17 0.30 -7.96
CA HIS A 223 7.92 -0.02 -8.64
C HIS A 223 8.30 -0.84 -9.87
N GLN A 224 7.88 -2.10 -9.97
CA GLN A 224 8.20 -2.96 -11.10
C GLN A 224 6.96 -3.70 -11.58
N VAL A 225 6.74 -3.70 -12.90
CA VAL A 225 5.63 -4.44 -13.51
C VAL A 225 5.69 -5.91 -13.06
N GLY A 226 4.56 -6.41 -12.57
CA GLY A 226 4.46 -7.77 -12.08
C GLY A 226 4.70 -7.95 -10.59
N LYS A 227 5.17 -6.91 -9.88
CA LYS A 227 5.56 -6.97 -8.46
C LYS A 227 4.68 -6.06 -7.59
N PRO A 228 4.64 -6.29 -6.25
CA PRO A 228 4.03 -5.36 -5.29
C PRO A 228 4.53 -3.92 -5.50
N TYR A 229 3.63 -2.94 -5.41
CA TYR A 229 3.96 -1.53 -5.68
C TYR A 229 5.08 -1.03 -4.80
N TYR A 230 5.13 -1.43 -3.52
CA TYR A 230 6.26 -1.13 -2.64
C TYR A 230 7.06 -2.40 -2.36
N SER A 231 8.07 -2.64 -3.20
CA SER A 231 9.05 -3.72 -3.02
C SER A 231 10.41 -3.12 -2.64
N TYR A 232 11.17 -3.78 -1.76
CA TYR A 232 12.53 -3.37 -1.41
C TYR A 232 13.52 -3.85 -2.45
N TYR A 233 14.31 -2.93 -3.01
CA TYR A 233 15.30 -3.20 -4.05
C TYR A 233 16.71 -2.85 -3.59
N MET A 234 17.46 -3.87 -3.17
CA MET A 234 18.72 -3.73 -2.45
C MET A 234 19.71 -4.80 -2.88
N TYR A 235 20.97 -4.66 -2.47
CA TYR A 235 21.93 -5.76 -2.55
C TYR A 235 21.52 -6.81 -1.52
N GLU A 236 21.42 -8.07 -1.96
CA GLU A 236 21.08 -9.18 -1.07
C GLU A 236 22.31 -9.54 -0.23
N TYR A 237 22.24 -9.25 1.07
CA TYR A 237 23.33 -9.49 2.01
C TYR A 237 23.55 -10.98 2.23
N ALA A 238 24.81 -11.43 2.09
CA ALA A 238 25.21 -12.82 2.25
C ALA A 238 25.93 -13.09 3.58
N GLY A 239 26.21 -12.04 4.37
CA GLY A 239 26.92 -12.14 5.64
C GLY A 239 28.25 -11.40 5.65
N VAL A 240 29.11 -11.79 6.59
CA VAL A 240 30.45 -11.22 6.76
C VAL A 240 31.47 -12.26 6.28
N ASP A 241 32.43 -11.82 5.47
CA ASP A 241 33.56 -12.65 5.08
C ASP A 241 34.45 -12.95 6.30
N PRO A 242 34.61 -14.23 6.74
CA PRO A 242 35.32 -14.55 7.98
C PRO A 242 36.81 -14.22 7.97
N GLU A 243 37.43 -14.12 6.79
CA GLU A 243 38.87 -13.87 6.68
C GLU A 243 39.18 -12.37 6.71
N THR A 244 38.29 -11.55 6.15
CA THR A 244 38.54 -10.12 5.95
C THR A 244 37.65 -9.20 6.80
N GLY A 245 36.55 -9.73 7.34
CA GLY A 245 35.55 -8.97 8.09
C GLY A 245 34.71 -8.03 7.23
N LYS A 246 34.76 -8.15 5.90
CA LYS A 246 34.00 -7.31 4.98
C LYS A 246 32.57 -7.81 4.80
N GLU A 247 31.66 -6.90 4.52
CA GLU A 247 30.31 -7.24 4.05
C GLU A 247 30.40 -8.03 2.74
N SER A 248 29.59 -9.08 2.62
CA SER A 248 29.50 -9.93 1.45
C SER A 248 28.07 -9.91 0.91
N TYR A 249 27.92 -9.93 -0.40
CA TYR A 249 26.64 -9.87 -1.09
C TYR A 249 26.54 -10.95 -2.15
N TYR A 250 25.32 -11.40 -2.45
CA TYR A 250 25.09 -12.25 -3.61
C TYR A 250 25.23 -11.45 -4.91
N ILE A 251 25.86 -12.07 -5.92
CA ILE A 251 26.15 -11.42 -7.21
C ILE A 251 24.87 -11.04 -7.96
N ASN A 252 23.86 -11.91 -7.96
CA ASN A 252 22.54 -11.68 -8.56
C ASN A 252 22.54 -11.15 -10.01
N ASP A 253 23.53 -11.57 -10.82
CA ASP A 253 23.72 -11.17 -12.22
C ASP A 253 22.80 -11.90 -13.23
N GLY A 254 22.00 -12.85 -12.75
CA GLY A 254 21.14 -13.69 -13.58
C GLY A 254 21.85 -14.84 -14.30
N THR A 255 23.13 -15.10 -14.00
CA THR A 255 23.89 -16.25 -14.53
C THR A 255 23.93 -17.40 -13.53
N GLU A 256 24.65 -18.49 -13.86
CA GLU A 256 24.96 -19.55 -12.91
C GLU A 256 25.73 -19.07 -11.67
N ASN A 257 26.37 -17.90 -11.75
CA ASN A 257 27.13 -17.31 -10.65
C ASN A 257 26.28 -16.44 -9.73
N ALA A 258 24.99 -16.23 -10.01
CA ALA A 258 24.14 -15.30 -9.26
C ALA A 258 24.12 -15.55 -7.75
N ARG A 259 24.28 -16.81 -7.32
CA ARG A 259 24.31 -17.19 -5.89
C ARG A 259 25.70 -17.29 -5.28
N LYS A 260 26.76 -17.00 -6.03
CA LYS A 260 28.09 -16.77 -5.45
C LYS A 260 28.09 -15.44 -4.71
N THR A 261 28.99 -15.33 -3.73
CA THR A 261 29.14 -14.15 -2.90
C THR A 261 30.37 -13.35 -3.31
N THR A 262 30.32 -12.04 -3.12
CA THR A 262 31.44 -11.13 -3.39
C THR A 262 31.49 -10.06 -2.29
N THR A 263 32.71 -9.67 -1.90
CA THR A 263 32.94 -8.50 -1.03
C THR A 263 33.13 -7.21 -1.83
N ASN A 264 33.14 -7.32 -3.16
CA ASN A 264 33.16 -6.18 -4.08
C ASN A 264 31.73 -5.84 -4.50
N VAL A 265 31.16 -4.78 -3.92
CA VAL A 265 29.78 -4.35 -4.21
C VAL A 265 29.54 -4.02 -5.69
N ALA A 266 30.59 -3.65 -6.45
CA ALA A 266 30.48 -3.36 -7.87
C ALA A 266 30.20 -4.61 -8.74
N GLU A 267 30.48 -5.81 -8.22
CA GLU A 267 30.17 -7.08 -8.86
C GLU A 267 28.77 -7.60 -8.49
N ALA A 268 28.15 -7.04 -7.45
CA ALA A 268 26.82 -7.41 -7.02
C ALA A 268 25.74 -6.62 -7.78
N ASN A 269 24.55 -7.20 -7.91
CA ASN A 269 23.37 -6.56 -8.48
C ASN A 269 22.26 -6.47 -7.43
N LYS A 270 21.55 -5.34 -7.46
CA LYS A 270 20.35 -5.19 -6.64
C LYS A 270 19.25 -6.13 -7.13
N THR A 271 18.53 -6.71 -6.18
CA THR A 271 17.36 -7.55 -6.42
C THR A 271 16.23 -7.15 -5.48
N ILE A 272 15.02 -7.66 -5.74
CA ILE A 272 13.92 -7.51 -4.80
C ILE A 272 14.16 -8.46 -3.63
N VAL A 273 14.32 -7.93 -2.43
CA VAL A 273 14.63 -8.69 -1.21
C VAL A 273 13.43 -8.86 -0.27
N GLY A 274 12.33 -8.16 -0.54
CA GLY A 274 11.10 -8.23 0.27
C GLY A 274 10.06 -7.20 -0.15
N HIS A 275 8.93 -7.15 0.54
CA HIS A 275 7.87 -6.16 0.29
C HIS A 275 7.05 -5.81 1.55
N HIS A 276 6.46 -4.62 1.57
CA HIS A 276 5.73 -4.12 2.75
C HIS A 276 4.40 -4.83 3.05
N GLU A 277 3.80 -5.49 2.05
CA GLU A 277 2.44 -6.00 2.17
C GLU A 277 2.35 -7.16 3.17
N PRO A 278 1.53 -7.04 4.24
CA PRO A 278 1.33 -8.14 5.17
C PRO A 278 0.57 -9.28 4.51
N THR A 279 0.90 -10.51 4.89
CA THR A 279 0.18 -11.71 4.44
C THR A 279 -1.23 -11.73 4.99
N ILE A 280 -1.44 -11.27 6.22
CA ILE A 280 -2.78 -11.15 6.81
C ILE A 280 -2.80 -9.98 7.79
N GLU A 281 -3.89 -9.24 7.78
CA GLU A 281 -4.17 -8.20 8.78
C GLU A 281 -5.58 -8.36 9.32
N GLY A 282 -5.81 -7.89 10.54
CA GLY A 282 -7.11 -8.04 11.15
C GLY A 282 -7.19 -7.50 12.57
N GLY A 283 -8.30 -7.83 13.21
CA GLY A 283 -8.54 -7.46 14.59
C GLY A 283 -9.59 -8.34 15.27
N LEU A 284 -9.50 -8.36 16.59
CA LEU A 284 -10.43 -9.05 17.48
C LEU A 284 -10.97 -8.04 18.48
N SER A 285 -12.27 -7.79 18.44
CA SER A 285 -12.99 -6.97 19.41
C SER A 285 -13.90 -7.84 20.26
N ASN A 286 -13.91 -7.57 21.56
CA ASN A 286 -14.79 -8.24 22.51
C ASN A 286 -15.47 -7.20 23.39
N PHE A 287 -16.75 -7.44 23.61
CA PHE A 287 -17.58 -6.65 24.52
C PHE A 287 -18.26 -7.59 25.50
N ILE A 288 -18.03 -7.35 26.79
CA ILE A 288 -18.64 -8.08 27.89
C ILE A 288 -19.35 -7.06 28.77
N LYS A 289 -20.63 -7.26 29.02
CA LYS A 289 -21.43 -6.45 29.93
C LYS A 289 -22.03 -7.35 31.00
N TRP A 290 -21.80 -6.99 32.26
CA TRP A 290 -22.44 -7.60 33.41
C TRP A 290 -23.16 -6.52 34.23
N LYS A 291 -24.50 -6.55 34.21
CA LYS A 291 -25.37 -5.51 34.78
C LYS A 291 -25.00 -4.11 34.25
N PHE A 292 -24.41 -3.27 35.09
CA PHE A 292 -24.03 -1.90 34.79
C PHE A 292 -22.53 -1.75 34.47
N ILE A 293 -21.74 -2.81 34.61
CA ILE A 293 -20.30 -2.81 34.31
C ILE A 293 -20.12 -3.38 32.92
N ASP A 294 -19.35 -2.68 32.09
CA ASP A 294 -18.90 -3.19 30.82
C ASP A 294 -17.38 -3.20 30.71
N PHE A 295 -16.90 -4.12 29.90
CA PHE A 295 -15.50 -4.29 29.54
C PHE A 295 -15.40 -4.47 28.03
N ASN A 296 -14.59 -3.63 27.41
CA ASN A 296 -14.30 -3.65 25.99
C ASN A 296 -12.79 -3.83 25.80
N PHE A 297 -12.40 -4.76 24.93
CA PHE A 297 -11.02 -4.81 24.45
C PHE A 297 -10.98 -5.03 22.94
N THR A 298 -9.96 -4.47 22.32
CA THR A 298 -9.68 -4.64 20.90
C THR A 298 -8.20 -4.94 20.70
N LEU A 299 -7.92 -5.99 19.94
CA LEU A 299 -6.59 -6.35 19.44
C LEU A 299 -6.56 -6.10 17.94
N THR A 300 -5.49 -5.49 17.43
CA THR A 300 -5.22 -5.36 16.00
C THR A 300 -3.88 -5.98 15.68
N TYR A 301 -3.77 -6.68 14.55
CA TYR A 301 -2.55 -7.36 14.15
C TYR A 301 -2.31 -7.27 12.64
N LYS A 302 -1.02 -7.38 12.28
CA LYS A 302 -0.53 -7.60 10.91
C LYS A 302 0.55 -8.67 10.99
N LEU A 303 0.45 -9.71 10.18
CA LEU A 303 1.38 -10.82 10.15
C LEU A 303 1.95 -10.99 8.74
N GLY A 304 3.26 -11.21 8.65
CA GLY A 304 4.00 -11.18 7.39
C GLY A 304 4.26 -9.76 6.89
N GLY A 305 4.86 -9.68 5.71
CA GLY A 305 5.41 -8.43 5.17
C GLY A 305 6.75 -8.08 5.81
N ASP A 306 7.52 -7.27 5.10
CA ASP A 306 8.87 -6.88 5.47
C ASP A 306 8.93 -5.39 5.80
N SER A 307 9.76 -5.04 6.78
CA SER A 307 10.06 -3.66 7.14
C SER A 307 11.54 -3.38 6.90
N TYR A 308 11.84 -2.25 6.26
CA TYR A 308 13.20 -1.74 6.20
C TYR A 308 13.49 -0.87 7.42
N ASP A 309 14.31 -1.41 8.32
CA ASP A 309 14.77 -0.71 9.52
C ASP A 309 16.05 0.08 9.22
N TYR A 310 15.87 1.32 8.77
CA TYR A 310 16.98 2.22 8.48
C TYR A 310 17.82 2.57 9.71
N ALA A 311 17.19 2.65 10.89
CA ALA A 311 17.88 3.03 12.13
C ALA A 311 18.85 1.93 12.57
N THR A 312 18.39 0.67 12.58
CA THR A 312 19.27 -0.47 12.87
C THR A 312 20.37 -0.60 11.82
N TRP A 313 20.06 -0.42 10.52
CA TRP A 313 21.07 -0.42 9.46
C TRP A 313 22.18 0.62 9.71
N LEU A 314 21.83 1.81 10.18
CA LEU A 314 22.80 2.86 10.50
C LEU A 314 23.78 2.43 11.60
N HIS A 315 23.32 1.69 12.61
CA HIS A 315 24.15 1.27 13.75
C HIS A 315 24.87 -0.07 13.56
N ASP A 316 24.46 -0.87 12.58
CA ASP A 316 25.02 -2.20 12.33
C ASP A 316 25.95 -2.24 11.11
N ASN A 317 25.98 -1.17 10.29
CA ASN A 317 26.94 -1.02 9.20
C ASN A 317 28.33 -0.73 9.77
N GLY A 318 29.38 -1.28 9.16
CA GLY A 318 30.76 -1.28 9.65
C GLY A 318 31.47 0.08 9.71
N GLY A 319 30.77 1.19 9.97
CA GLY A 319 31.34 2.52 10.20
C GLY A 319 31.44 3.42 8.96
N THR A 320 31.03 2.94 7.79
CA THR A 320 31.16 3.66 6.50
C THR A 320 30.42 5.01 6.47
N TYR A 321 29.41 5.19 7.32
CA TYR A 321 28.64 6.44 7.46
C TYR A 321 28.84 7.11 8.83
N ALA A 322 30.01 6.95 9.47
CA ALA A 322 30.25 7.46 10.83
C ALA A 322 29.92 8.95 11.01
N LEU A 323 30.13 9.79 9.98
CA LEU A 323 29.78 11.21 9.99
C LEU A 323 28.26 11.48 10.00
N TYR A 324 27.46 10.50 9.63
CA TYR A 324 25.99 10.52 9.73
C TYR A 324 25.47 9.81 10.98
N GLY A 325 26.35 9.43 11.91
CA GLY A 325 25.97 8.76 13.17
C GLY A 325 26.01 7.23 13.11
N ALA A 326 26.60 6.63 12.05
CA ALA A 326 26.79 5.19 11.95
C ALA A 326 27.94 4.68 12.83
N ILE A 327 27.76 4.85 14.15
CA ILE A 327 28.65 4.32 15.18
C ILE A 327 27.94 3.10 15.77
N PRO A 328 28.62 1.94 15.84
CA PRO A 328 28.08 0.75 16.47
C PRO A 328 27.65 1.05 17.90
N SER A 329 26.43 0.62 18.22
CA SER A 329 25.97 0.64 19.60
C SER A 329 26.83 -0.30 20.44
N TYR A 330 27.05 0.03 21.72
CA TYR A 330 27.90 -0.78 22.61
C TYR A 330 27.46 -2.25 22.69
N TYR A 331 26.16 -2.52 22.60
CA TYR A 331 25.57 -3.87 22.66
C TYR A 331 25.67 -4.64 21.33
N LYS A 332 26.24 -4.04 20.27
CA LYS A 332 26.48 -4.70 18.97
C LYS A 332 27.94 -5.04 18.73
N LEU A 333 28.85 -4.52 19.56
CA LEU A 333 30.30 -4.71 19.41
C LEU A 333 30.73 -6.19 19.46
N GLU A 334 30.00 -7.01 20.22
CA GLU A 334 30.26 -8.46 20.32
C GLU A 334 29.83 -9.25 19.07
N ASP A 335 28.89 -8.71 18.29
CA ASP A 335 28.45 -9.30 17.03
C ASP A 335 29.36 -8.90 15.86
N MET A 336 30.27 -7.94 16.04
CA MET A 336 31.20 -7.45 15.01
C MET A 336 32.43 -8.32 14.85
N TRP A 337 32.91 -8.42 13.62
CA TRP A 337 34.14 -9.14 13.29
C TRP A 337 35.37 -8.48 13.92
N GLN A 338 36.29 -9.28 14.48
CA GLN A 338 37.51 -8.78 15.13
C GLN A 338 38.80 -9.32 14.51
N LYS A 339 38.83 -10.60 14.10
CA LYS A 339 40.01 -11.26 13.54
C LYS A 339 39.67 -12.34 12.50
N PRO A 340 40.63 -12.69 11.62
CA PRO A 340 40.44 -13.76 10.63
C PRO A 340 40.00 -15.08 11.28
N GLY A 341 38.99 -15.72 10.70
CA GLY A 341 38.35 -16.93 11.19
C GLY A 341 37.13 -16.70 12.10
N ASP A 342 36.81 -15.46 12.47
CA ASP A 342 35.60 -15.14 13.24
C ASP A 342 34.33 -15.34 12.40
N ASN A 343 33.35 -16.06 12.94
CA ASN A 343 32.02 -16.17 12.36
C ASN A 343 31.10 -15.06 12.92
N ALA A 344 31.43 -13.82 12.58
CA ALA A 344 30.71 -12.64 13.07
C ALA A 344 29.41 -12.38 12.30
N LYS A 345 28.44 -11.73 12.97
CA LYS A 345 27.16 -11.33 12.34
C LYS A 345 27.26 -9.98 11.64
N LEU A 346 28.10 -9.09 12.18
CA LEU A 346 28.30 -7.74 11.72
C LEU A 346 29.72 -7.53 11.17
N PRO A 347 29.88 -6.70 10.14
CA PRO A 347 31.18 -6.45 9.54
C PRO A 347 32.14 -5.81 10.53
N LYS A 348 33.42 -5.85 10.21
CA LYS A 348 34.46 -5.13 10.94
C LYS A 348 34.12 -3.64 10.98
N PHE A 349 34.21 -3.03 12.16
CA PHE A 349 34.13 -1.58 12.28
C PHE A 349 35.36 -0.90 11.67
N GLN A 350 35.13 0.04 10.76
CA GLN A 350 36.13 0.90 10.14
C GLN A 350 35.59 2.33 10.17
N ALA A 351 36.22 3.18 10.98
CA ALA A 351 35.95 4.61 10.97
C ALA A 351 36.84 5.25 9.89
N GLY A 352 36.22 5.66 8.77
CA GLY A 352 36.88 6.36 7.67
C GLY A 352 37.18 5.46 6.48
#